data_AF-A0A010RUH7-F1
#
_entry.id   AF-A0A010RUH7-F1
#
_cell.length_a   1.000
_cell.length_b   1.000
_cell.length_c   1.000
_cell.angle_alpha   90.00
_cell.angle_beta   90.00
_cell.angle_gamma   90.00
#
_symmetry.space_group_name_H-M   'P 1'
#
loop_
_entity.id
_entity.type
_entity.pdbx_description
1 polymer ?
#
loop_
_entity_poly.entity_id
_entity_poly.type
_entity_poly.pdbx_seq_one_letter_code
_entity_poly.pdbx_strand_id
1 'polypeptide(L)'
;MIDLQGRDIMPPFIDGHTHLLQFGISLSKVSLGNFTGLDEIRQIIKSTAYEEPDAERLMFLAWKQSATGSLVSSEMLNNLSERPIYIESHDLHAVWCNAAAVNGLEITDEDIPGGRVHRNADHLPTGLFEDAAVLGIIWPFLTLRLTHEEKLDRLREAIGTYNRAGYTSAIDMAVDEDYWSLLRELYERGELSLHLVVHFLV
;
A
#
# COMPACT_ATOMS: atom_id res chain seq x y z
N MET A 1 -7.73 0.94 42.59
CA MET A 1 -7.47 2.38 42.46
C MET A 1 -6.13 2.52 41.74
N ILE A 2 -6.04 3.36 40.72
CA ILE A 2 -4.79 3.62 39.97
C ILE A 2 -4.41 5.09 40.24
N ASP A 3 -3.17 5.34 40.67
CA ASP A 3 -2.61 6.69 40.87
C ASP A 3 -2.00 7.19 39.55
N LEU A 4 -2.45 8.36 39.11
CA LEU A 4 -2.04 8.96 37.83
C LEU A 4 -0.77 9.81 37.95
N GLN A 5 -0.27 10.06 39.15
CA GLN A 5 0.96 10.85 39.39
C GLN A 5 0.93 12.21 38.68
N GLY A 6 -0.22 12.88 38.69
CA GLY A 6 -0.41 14.18 38.05
C GLY A 6 -0.49 14.16 36.52
N ARG A 7 -0.65 12.97 35.89
CA ARG A 7 -0.91 12.84 34.45
C ARG A 7 -2.40 12.95 34.13
N ASP A 8 -2.70 13.43 32.93
CA ASP A 8 -4.06 13.51 32.41
C ASP A 8 -4.52 12.18 31.79
N ILE A 9 -5.82 11.91 31.91
CA ILE A 9 -6.51 10.89 31.12
C ILE A 9 -7.41 11.61 30.13
N MET A 10 -7.33 11.22 28.87
CA MET A 10 -8.23 11.66 27.81
C MET A 10 -8.98 10.47 27.22
N PRO A 11 -10.17 10.69 26.62
CA PRO A 11 -10.81 9.69 25.78
C PRO A 11 -9.85 9.22 24.67
N PRO A 12 -9.94 7.95 24.25
CA PRO A 12 -9.14 7.46 23.15
C PRO A 12 -9.59 8.07 21.82
N PHE A 13 -8.74 8.00 20.81
CA PHE A 13 -9.10 8.41 19.46
C PHE A 13 -9.96 7.34 18.76
N ILE A 14 -10.84 7.83 17.89
CA ILE A 14 -11.69 7.03 17.00
C ILE A 14 -11.39 7.49 15.58
N ASP A 15 -10.98 6.57 14.72
CA ASP A 15 -10.80 6.85 13.31
C ASP A 15 -12.15 6.68 12.57
N GLY A 16 -12.63 7.76 11.97
CA GLY A 16 -13.93 7.79 11.30
C GLY A 16 -13.95 7.16 9.91
N HIS A 17 -12.78 6.89 9.31
CA HIS A 17 -12.67 6.27 7.99
C HIS A 17 -11.25 5.71 7.80
N THR A 18 -11.12 4.40 7.66
CA THR A 18 -9.84 3.76 7.35
C THR A 18 -9.98 2.60 6.36
N HIS A 19 -8.83 2.08 5.94
CA HIS A 19 -8.67 0.83 5.20
C HIS A 19 -7.55 0.03 5.89
N LEU A 20 -7.87 -0.69 6.97
CA LEU A 20 -6.85 -1.11 7.94
C LEU A 20 -5.89 -2.16 7.36
N LEU A 21 -6.37 -3.08 6.52
CA LEU A 21 -5.49 -4.03 5.81
C LEU A 21 -4.52 -3.30 4.88
N GLN A 22 -5.00 -2.33 4.09
CA GLN A 22 -4.14 -1.56 3.18
C GLN A 22 -3.14 -0.69 3.95
N PHE A 23 -3.56 -0.12 5.09
CA PHE A 23 -2.65 0.55 6.00
C PHE A 23 -1.56 -0.41 6.51
N GLY A 24 -1.91 -1.61 6.94
CA GLY A 24 -0.95 -2.64 7.34
C GLY A 24 0.04 -2.98 6.22
N ILE A 25 -0.45 -3.17 4.99
CA ILE A 25 0.40 -3.41 3.81
C ILE A 25 1.31 -2.21 3.54
N SER A 26 0.87 -0.98 3.80
CA SER A 26 1.70 0.23 3.63
C SER A 26 2.88 0.30 4.59
N LEU A 27 2.76 -0.28 5.79
CA LEU A 27 3.83 -0.26 6.80
C LEU A 27 5.04 -1.09 6.38
N SER A 28 4.86 -2.08 5.48
CA SER A 28 5.97 -2.87 4.94
C SER A 28 6.65 -2.24 3.72
N LYS A 29 6.25 -1.02 3.30
CA LYS A 29 6.80 -0.34 2.13
C LYS A 29 7.87 0.67 2.54
N VAL A 30 8.89 0.86 1.71
CA VAL A 30 9.90 1.89 1.94
C VAL A 30 9.37 3.25 1.52
N SER A 31 9.37 4.23 2.42
CA SER A 31 8.89 5.58 2.13
C SER A 31 9.92 6.39 1.34
N LEU A 32 9.48 6.98 0.23
CA LEU A 32 10.25 7.92 -0.58
C LEU A 32 9.92 9.39 -0.29
N GLY A 33 9.06 9.66 0.70
CA GLY A 33 8.48 10.99 0.93
C GLY A 33 9.48 12.10 1.26
N ASN A 34 10.69 11.74 1.68
CA ASN A 34 11.77 12.69 1.97
C ASN A 34 12.62 13.05 0.75
N PHE A 35 12.45 12.36 -0.38
CA PHE A 35 13.26 12.56 -1.59
C PHE A 35 12.48 13.37 -2.62
N THR A 36 13.19 14.19 -3.37
CA THR A 36 12.57 15.12 -4.34
C THR A 36 13.20 15.06 -5.73
N GLY A 37 14.30 14.33 -5.89
CA GLY A 37 14.93 14.08 -7.19
C GLY A 37 14.82 12.62 -7.63
N LEU A 38 14.67 12.40 -8.94
CA LEU A 38 14.67 11.08 -9.57
C LEU A 38 15.93 10.26 -9.21
N ASP A 39 17.12 10.88 -9.21
CA ASP A 39 18.36 10.17 -8.91
C ASP A 39 18.44 9.68 -7.46
N GLU A 40 17.94 10.48 -6.51
CA GLU A 40 17.84 10.09 -5.10
C GLU A 40 16.91 8.89 -4.95
N ILE A 41 15.72 8.96 -5.56
CA ILE A 41 14.74 7.87 -5.54
C ILE A 41 15.36 6.59 -6.14
N ARG A 42 16.00 6.69 -7.31
CA ARG A 42 16.67 5.56 -7.96
C ARG A 42 17.76 4.96 -7.09
N GLN A 43 18.50 5.77 -6.33
CA GLN A 43 19.54 5.30 -5.43
C GLN A 43 18.94 4.54 -4.23
N ILE A 44 17.85 5.05 -3.64
CA ILE A 44 17.15 4.34 -2.55
C ILE A 44 16.62 2.99 -3.04
N ILE A 45 15.99 2.95 -4.21
CA ILE A 45 15.47 1.70 -4.78
C ILE A 45 16.60 0.68 -4.97
N LYS A 46 17.78 1.11 -5.48
CA LYS A 46 18.95 0.23 -5.60
C LYS A 46 19.46 -0.26 -4.24
N SER A 47 19.48 0.61 -3.23
CA SER A 47 19.92 0.23 -1.87
C SER A 47 18.98 -0.82 -1.28
N THR A 48 17.66 -0.57 -1.33
CA THR A 48 16.65 -1.54 -0.88
C THR A 48 16.77 -2.86 -1.64
N ALA A 49 16.98 -2.81 -2.96
CA ALA A 49 17.20 -4.01 -3.75
C ALA A 49 18.42 -4.83 -3.26
N TYR A 50 19.49 -4.16 -2.85
CA TYR A 50 20.69 -4.81 -2.34
C TYR A 50 20.51 -5.34 -0.90
N GLU A 51 19.83 -4.59 -0.05
CA GLU A 51 19.58 -4.92 1.37
C GLU A 51 18.57 -6.06 1.55
N GLU A 52 17.65 -6.22 0.60
CA GLU A 52 16.61 -7.24 0.62
C GLU A 52 16.77 -8.21 -0.57
N PRO A 53 17.83 -9.03 -0.65
CA PRO A 53 18.09 -9.87 -1.83
C PRO A 53 16.99 -10.91 -2.10
N ASP A 54 16.31 -11.37 -1.05
CA ASP A 54 15.30 -12.43 -1.13
C ASP A 54 13.86 -11.90 -1.31
N ALA A 55 13.67 -10.58 -1.30
CA ALA A 55 12.33 -10.00 -1.52
C ALA A 55 11.86 -10.31 -2.94
N GLU A 56 10.67 -10.90 -3.08
CA GLU A 56 10.07 -11.23 -4.38
C GLU A 56 9.75 -9.98 -5.22
N ARG A 57 9.45 -8.86 -4.55
CA ARG A 57 9.08 -7.58 -5.14
C ARG A 57 9.52 -6.45 -4.22
N LEU A 58 9.83 -5.30 -4.81
CA LEU A 58 10.23 -4.10 -4.08
C LEU A 58 9.06 -3.11 -4.06
N MET A 59 8.67 -2.67 -2.86
CA MET A 59 7.48 -1.86 -2.66
C MET A 59 7.84 -0.54 -1.97
N PHE A 60 7.41 0.56 -2.58
CA PHE A 60 7.69 1.90 -2.12
C PHE A 60 6.40 2.72 -2.07
N LEU A 61 6.42 3.78 -1.26
CA LEU A 61 5.31 4.74 -1.18
C LEU A 61 5.82 6.18 -1.11
N ALA A 62 4.89 7.12 -1.15
CA ALA A 62 5.16 8.55 -1.00
C ALA A 62 6.06 9.16 -2.08
N TRP A 63 6.06 8.59 -3.29
CA TRP A 63 6.71 9.24 -4.42
C TRP A 63 5.99 10.54 -4.80
N LYS A 64 6.74 11.64 -4.85
CA LYS A 64 6.23 12.92 -5.33
C LYS A 64 6.41 12.97 -6.85
N GLN A 65 5.31 13.07 -7.60
CA GLN A 65 5.36 13.15 -9.07
C GLN A 65 6.23 14.31 -9.60
N SER A 66 6.37 15.38 -8.82
CA SER A 66 7.29 16.48 -9.17
C SER A 66 8.76 16.03 -9.30
N ALA A 67 9.16 14.91 -8.69
CA ALA A 67 10.52 14.38 -8.73
C ALA A 67 10.91 13.76 -10.09
N THR A 68 9.92 13.37 -10.90
CA THR A 68 10.11 12.72 -12.21
C THR A 68 9.73 13.62 -13.38
N GLY A 69 9.07 14.75 -13.13
CA GLY A 69 8.49 15.59 -14.17
C GLY A 69 7.32 14.90 -14.88
N SER A 70 7.06 15.27 -16.13
CA SER A 70 5.87 14.87 -16.88
C SER A 70 5.96 13.52 -17.59
N LEU A 71 7.15 12.92 -17.68
CA LEU A 71 7.35 11.68 -18.42
C LEU A 71 7.73 10.55 -17.46
N VAL A 72 6.75 9.87 -16.89
CA VAL A 72 6.96 8.72 -16.01
C VAL A 72 6.89 7.44 -16.84
N SER A 73 7.92 6.61 -16.75
CA SER A 73 7.99 5.35 -17.51
C SER A 73 8.77 4.26 -16.77
N SER A 74 8.53 3.01 -17.15
CA SER A 74 9.19 1.83 -16.60
C SER A 74 10.68 1.81 -16.89
N GLU A 75 11.12 2.40 -18.02
CA GLU A 75 12.53 2.53 -18.40
C GLU A 75 13.37 3.21 -17.31
N MET A 76 12.77 4.16 -16.60
CA MET A 76 13.38 4.85 -15.46
C MET A 76 13.56 3.96 -14.22
N LEU A 77 13.13 2.70 -14.23
CA LEU A 77 13.30 1.73 -13.14
C LEU A 77 13.95 0.40 -13.58
N ASN A 78 13.91 0.08 -14.88
CA ASN A 78 14.31 -1.24 -15.40
C ASN A 78 15.75 -1.65 -15.06
N ASN A 79 16.68 -0.68 -14.94
CA ASN A 79 18.07 -0.97 -14.60
C ASN A 79 18.38 -0.94 -13.09
N LEU A 80 17.37 -0.83 -12.23
CA LEU A 80 17.53 -0.81 -10.78
C LEU A 80 17.42 -2.21 -10.17
N SER A 81 16.52 -3.04 -10.71
CA SER A 81 16.36 -4.44 -10.33
C SER A 81 15.61 -5.21 -11.41
N GLU A 82 15.91 -6.50 -11.56
CA GLU A 82 15.13 -7.43 -12.40
C GLU A 82 13.78 -7.79 -11.76
N ARG A 83 13.63 -7.57 -10.45
CA ARG A 83 12.40 -7.87 -9.71
C ARG A 83 11.33 -6.81 -9.97
N PRO A 84 10.03 -7.17 -9.83
CA PRO A 84 8.93 -6.20 -9.86
C PRO A 84 9.13 -5.06 -8.85
N ILE A 85 9.01 -3.83 -9.33
CA ILE A 85 9.05 -2.61 -8.50
C ILE A 85 7.67 -1.93 -8.59
N TYR A 86 7.10 -1.59 -7.44
CA TYR A 86 5.84 -0.84 -7.32
C TYR A 86 6.06 0.38 -6.43
N ILE A 87 5.72 1.56 -6.93
CA ILE A 87 5.93 2.83 -6.23
C ILE A 87 4.62 3.60 -6.19
N GLU A 88 4.00 3.68 -5.02
CA GLU A 88 2.81 4.50 -4.81
C GLU A 88 3.15 5.98 -4.69
N SER A 89 2.35 6.83 -5.33
CA SER A 89 2.46 8.27 -5.22
C SER A 89 2.10 8.75 -3.81
N HIS A 90 2.54 9.95 -3.49
CA HIS A 90 2.29 10.60 -2.20
C HIS A 90 0.80 10.84 -1.89
N ASP A 91 -0.02 11.04 -2.91
CA ASP A 91 -1.47 11.18 -2.79
C ASP A 91 -2.22 9.86 -2.98
N LEU A 92 -1.52 8.74 -3.21
CA LEU A 92 -2.06 7.40 -3.44
C LEU A 92 -2.92 7.28 -4.72
N HIS A 93 -2.90 8.27 -5.61
CA HIS A 93 -3.65 8.26 -6.87
C HIS A 93 -2.89 7.64 -8.05
N ALA A 94 -1.59 7.37 -7.90
CA ALA A 94 -0.78 6.79 -8.97
C ALA A 94 0.16 5.71 -8.47
N VAL A 95 0.47 4.75 -9.35
CA VAL A 95 1.53 3.77 -9.15
C VAL A 95 2.48 3.79 -10.33
N TRP A 96 3.77 3.87 -10.03
CA TRP A 96 4.87 3.77 -10.99
C TRP A 96 5.58 2.41 -10.86
N CYS A 97 5.68 1.70 -11.98
CA CYS A 97 6.15 0.34 -12.08
C CYS A 97 7.30 0.19 -13.09
N ASN A 98 8.22 -0.75 -12.82
CA ASN A 98 9.17 -1.21 -13.83
C ASN A 98 8.53 -2.24 -14.79
N ALA A 99 9.24 -2.63 -15.83
CA ALA A 99 8.73 -3.56 -16.84
C ALA A 99 8.46 -4.96 -16.25
N ALA A 100 9.25 -5.41 -15.27
CA ALA A 100 9.02 -6.68 -14.59
C ALA A 100 7.67 -6.71 -13.84
N ALA A 101 7.31 -5.60 -13.18
CA ALA A 101 6.00 -5.44 -12.56
C ALA A 101 4.88 -5.43 -13.62
N VAL A 102 5.02 -4.60 -14.66
CA VAL A 102 4.03 -4.52 -15.76
C VAL A 102 3.76 -5.88 -16.40
N ASN A 103 4.81 -6.65 -16.69
CA ASN A 103 4.69 -7.97 -17.31
C ASN A 103 4.01 -9.02 -16.41
N GLY A 104 4.04 -8.82 -15.09
CA GLY A 104 3.36 -9.69 -14.14
C GLY A 104 1.87 -9.36 -13.96
N LEU A 105 1.41 -8.22 -14.46
CA LEU A 105 0.02 -7.78 -14.37
C LEU A 105 -0.78 -8.31 -15.57
N GLU A 106 -1.99 -8.78 -15.31
CA GLU A 106 -2.95 -9.19 -16.34
C GLU A 106 -3.71 -7.97 -16.88
N ILE A 107 -3.00 -7.08 -17.59
CA ILE A 107 -3.57 -5.83 -18.09
C ILE A 107 -4.36 -6.09 -19.38
N THR A 108 -5.64 -5.73 -19.39
CA THR A 108 -6.47 -5.73 -20.60
C THR A 108 -6.39 -4.40 -21.34
N ASP A 109 -6.74 -4.39 -22.62
CA ASP A 109 -6.82 -3.15 -23.42
C ASP A 109 -8.15 -2.40 -23.23
N GLU A 110 -9.00 -2.84 -22.30
CA GLU A 110 -10.26 -2.18 -21.99
C GLU A 110 -10.02 -0.87 -21.23
N ASP A 111 -10.81 0.15 -21.56
CA ASP A 111 -10.82 1.39 -20.79
C ASP A 111 -11.35 1.11 -19.38
N ILE A 112 -10.68 1.70 -18.38
CA ILE A 112 -11.06 1.58 -16.97
C ILE A 112 -11.78 2.88 -16.59
N PRO A 113 -13.11 2.87 -16.39
CA PRO A 113 -13.83 4.08 -16.02
C PRO A 113 -13.25 4.71 -14.75
N GLY A 114 -12.86 5.98 -14.84
CA GLY A 114 -12.26 6.71 -13.72
C GLY A 114 -10.82 6.28 -13.39
N GLY A 115 -10.13 5.57 -14.29
CA GLY A 115 -8.75 5.16 -14.12
C GLY A 115 -7.99 5.20 -15.45
N ARG A 116 -6.66 5.15 -15.37
CA ARG A 116 -5.82 5.16 -16.58
C ARG A 116 -4.62 4.23 -16.45
N VAL A 117 -4.46 3.37 -17.45
CA VAL A 117 -3.18 2.73 -17.75
C VAL A 117 -2.50 3.55 -18.82
N HIS A 118 -1.39 4.21 -18.50
CA HIS A 118 -0.65 4.99 -19.49
C HIS A 118 0.02 4.06 -20.48
N ARG A 119 -0.06 4.41 -21.77
CA ARG A 119 0.44 3.60 -22.88
C ARG A 119 1.27 4.45 -23.84
N ASN A 120 2.29 3.84 -24.43
CA ASN A 120 3.15 4.48 -25.44
C ASN A 120 2.48 4.45 -26.83
N ALA A 121 3.22 4.90 -27.86
CA ALA A 121 2.74 4.94 -29.24
C ALA A 121 2.41 3.56 -29.84
N ASP A 122 3.02 2.48 -29.31
CA ASP A 122 2.77 1.10 -29.70
C ASP A 122 1.63 0.46 -28.87
N HIS A 123 0.88 1.25 -28.12
CA HIS A 123 -0.18 0.84 -27.19
C HIS A 123 0.29 -0.06 -26.03
N LEU A 124 1.59 -0.12 -25.74
CA LEU A 124 2.13 -0.88 -24.61
C LEU A 124 2.09 -0.06 -23.31
N PRO A 125 1.76 -0.67 -22.15
CA PRO A 125 1.76 0.05 -20.87
C PRO A 125 3.14 0.65 -20.55
N THR A 126 3.17 1.93 -20.20
CA THR A 126 4.41 2.64 -19.85
C THR A 126 4.88 2.32 -18.45
N GLY A 127 4.03 1.72 -17.60
CA GLY A 127 4.29 1.50 -16.18
C GLY A 127 3.76 2.59 -15.25
N LEU A 128 2.95 3.54 -15.75
CA LEU A 128 2.19 4.46 -14.91
C LEU A 128 0.70 4.08 -14.89
N PHE A 129 0.14 3.95 -13.71
CA PHE A 129 -1.26 3.64 -13.45
C PHE A 129 -1.86 4.75 -12.59
N GLU A 130 -3.08 5.19 -12.88
CA GLU A 130 -3.76 6.27 -12.14
C GLU A 130 -5.20 5.91 -11.76
N ASP A 131 -5.64 6.46 -10.63
CA ASP A 131 -6.99 6.42 -10.09
C ASP A 131 -7.59 5.00 -10.02
N ALA A 132 -8.71 4.74 -10.70
CA ALA A 132 -9.36 3.43 -10.65
C ALA A 132 -8.48 2.29 -11.19
N ALA A 133 -7.44 2.58 -11.98
CA ALA A 133 -6.47 1.55 -12.38
C ALA A 133 -5.60 1.08 -11.20
N VAL A 134 -5.29 1.98 -10.25
CA VAL A 134 -4.58 1.61 -9.01
C VAL A 134 -5.46 0.70 -8.17
N LEU A 135 -6.71 1.11 -7.95
CA LEU A 135 -7.68 0.40 -7.11
C LEU A 135 -8.18 -0.92 -7.73
N GLY A 136 -8.30 -0.98 -9.05
CA GLY A 136 -8.86 -2.12 -9.77
C GLY A 136 -7.83 -3.15 -10.24
N ILE A 137 -6.56 -2.74 -10.39
CA ILE A 137 -5.50 -3.63 -10.90
C ILE A 137 -4.41 -3.79 -9.85
N ILE A 138 -3.73 -2.70 -9.47
CA ILE A 138 -2.49 -2.80 -8.71
C ILE A 138 -2.72 -3.31 -7.28
N TRP A 139 -3.58 -2.65 -6.51
CA TRP A 139 -3.81 -3.02 -5.12
C TRP A 139 -4.41 -4.42 -4.95
N PRO A 140 -5.42 -4.83 -5.74
CA PRO A 140 -5.91 -6.21 -5.71
C PRO A 140 -4.82 -7.21 -6.08
N PHE A 141 -4.04 -6.94 -7.13
CA PHE A 141 -2.93 -7.82 -7.54
C PHE A 141 -1.92 -8.02 -6.41
N LEU A 142 -1.48 -6.94 -5.76
CA LEU A 142 -0.52 -7.01 -4.66
C LEU A 142 -1.12 -7.73 -3.44
N THR A 143 -2.38 -7.49 -3.13
CA THR A 143 -3.07 -8.11 -1.98
C THR A 143 -3.29 -9.60 -2.19
N LEU A 144 -3.65 -10.03 -3.40
CA LEU A 144 -3.83 -11.46 -3.76
C LEU A 144 -2.53 -12.26 -3.70
N ARG A 145 -1.38 -11.58 -3.76
CA ARG A 145 -0.05 -12.18 -3.68
C ARG A 145 0.49 -12.26 -2.26
N LEU A 146 -0.28 -11.86 -1.25
CA LEU A 146 0.00 -12.14 0.15
C LEU A 146 -0.71 -13.44 0.56
N THR A 147 0.01 -14.29 1.26
CA THR A 147 -0.57 -15.44 1.94
C THR A 147 -1.55 -15.01 3.03
N HIS A 148 -2.39 -15.94 3.47
CA HIS A 148 -3.33 -15.69 4.57
C HIS A 148 -2.64 -15.19 5.84
N GLU A 149 -1.54 -15.83 6.25
CA GLU A 149 -0.81 -15.43 7.45
C GLU A 149 -0.13 -14.06 7.28
N GLU A 150 0.42 -13.75 6.11
CA GLU A 150 0.97 -12.41 5.86
C GLU A 150 -0.09 -11.33 5.98
N LYS A 151 -1.33 -11.57 5.51
CA LYS A 151 -2.43 -10.62 5.69
C LYS A 151 -2.80 -10.45 7.17
N LEU A 152 -2.84 -11.53 7.95
CA LEU A 152 -3.04 -11.45 9.41
C LEU A 152 -1.92 -10.64 10.09
N ASP A 153 -0.66 -10.86 9.69
CA ASP A 153 0.48 -10.11 10.22
C ASP A 153 0.40 -8.62 9.89
N ARG A 154 0.02 -8.25 8.65
CA ARG A 154 -0.21 -6.85 8.28
C ARG A 154 -1.32 -6.22 9.12
N LEU A 155 -2.40 -6.94 9.41
CA LEU A 155 -3.47 -6.46 10.29
C LEU A 155 -3.00 -6.28 11.73
N ARG A 156 -2.25 -7.23 12.29
CA ARG A 156 -1.66 -7.10 13.63
C ARG A 156 -0.75 -5.88 13.72
N GLU A 157 0.06 -5.64 12.70
CA GLU A 157 0.94 -4.49 12.63
C GLU A 157 0.17 -3.16 12.57
N ALA A 158 -0.90 -3.12 11.75
CA ALA A 158 -1.81 -1.99 11.67
C ALA A 158 -2.50 -1.69 13.01
N ILE A 159 -3.11 -2.71 13.64
CA ILE A 159 -3.77 -2.63 14.95
C ILE A 159 -2.78 -2.14 16.02
N GLY A 160 -1.58 -2.74 16.07
CA GLY A 160 -0.54 -2.34 17.00
C GLY A 160 -0.10 -0.88 16.80
N THR A 161 -0.04 -0.41 15.56
CA THR A 161 0.29 0.97 15.23
C THR A 161 -0.81 1.94 15.67
N TYR A 162 -2.08 1.62 15.43
CA TYR A 162 -3.22 2.39 15.92
C TYR A 162 -3.22 2.51 17.44
N ASN A 163 -3.03 1.40 18.15
CA ASN A 163 -2.98 1.38 19.61
C ASN A 163 -1.85 2.25 20.16
N ARG A 164 -0.65 2.17 19.58
CA ARG A 164 0.50 3.02 19.98
C ARG A 164 0.24 4.51 19.76
N ALA A 165 -0.59 4.85 18.77
CA ALA A 165 -1.01 6.22 18.49
C ALA A 165 -2.22 6.68 19.32
N GLY A 166 -2.78 5.81 20.18
CA GLY A 166 -3.91 6.14 21.06
C GLY A 166 -5.29 5.92 20.45
N TYR A 167 -5.37 5.29 19.28
CA TYR A 167 -6.65 4.86 18.70
C TYR A 167 -7.12 3.56 19.33
N THR A 168 -8.42 3.48 19.62
CA THR A 168 -9.05 2.26 20.15
C THR A 168 -10.26 1.82 19.33
N SER A 169 -10.66 2.61 18.34
CA SER A 169 -11.75 2.27 17.44
C SER A 169 -11.50 2.81 16.05
N ALA A 170 -12.02 2.12 15.04
CA ALA A 170 -11.95 2.57 13.66
C ALA A 170 -13.20 2.13 12.89
N ILE A 171 -13.58 2.91 11.88
CA ILE A 171 -14.58 2.55 10.88
C ILE A 171 -13.83 2.12 9.61
N ASP A 172 -13.80 0.81 9.36
CA ASP A 172 -13.11 0.22 8.22
C ASP A 172 -14.03 0.10 7.01
N MET A 173 -13.54 0.53 5.86
CA MET A 173 -14.32 0.71 4.65
C MET A 173 -13.83 -0.26 3.56
N ALA A 174 -14.77 -0.65 2.69
CA ALA A 174 -14.52 -1.55 1.56
C ALA A 174 -14.08 -2.96 2.00
N VAL A 175 -14.72 -3.49 3.04
CA VAL A 175 -14.51 -4.87 3.49
C VAL A 175 -15.19 -5.84 2.52
N ASP A 176 -14.43 -6.83 2.02
CA ASP A 176 -14.97 -7.97 1.27
C ASP A 176 -15.04 -9.22 2.17
N GLU A 177 -15.52 -10.34 1.64
CA GLU A 177 -15.69 -11.58 2.41
C GLU A 177 -14.34 -12.17 2.86
N ASP A 178 -13.31 -12.09 2.03
CA ASP A 178 -11.97 -12.56 2.36
C ASP A 178 -11.40 -11.75 3.53
N TYR A 179 -11.52 -10.43 3.48
CA TYR A 179 -11.08 -9.54 4.54
C TYR A 179 -11.91 -9.72 5.82
N TRP A 180 -13.23 -9.85 5.69
CA TRP A 180 -14.10 -10.16 6.82
C TRP A 180 -13.68 -11.46 7.54
N SER A 181 -13.28 -12.49 6.79
CA SER A 181 -12.79 -13.74 7.37
C SER A 181 -11.54 -13.55 8.24
N LEU A 182 -10.59 -12.71 7.79
CA LEU A 182 -9.38 -12.36 8.55
C LEU A 182 -9.71 -11.63 9.85
N LEU A 183 -10.63 -10.65 9.79
CA LEU A 183 -11.05 -9.90 10.97
C LEU A 183 -11.76 -10.78 11.99
N ARG A 184 -12.64 -11.68 11.54
CA ARG A 184 -13.28 -12.66 12.42
C ARG A 184 -12.28 -13.58 13.08
N GLU A 185 -11.29 -14.05 12.33
CA GLU A 185 -10.25 -14.91 12.87
C GLU A 185 -9.42 -14.20 13.96
N LEU A 186 -8.99 -12.95 13.73
CA LEU A 186 -8.31 -12.16 14.76
C LEU A 186 -9.19 -11.94 16.00
N TYR A 187 -10.49 -11.73 15.80
CA TYR A 187 -11.45 -11.60 16.90
C TYR A 187 -11.59 -12.91 17.71
N GLU A 188 -11.75 -14.05 17.04
CA GLU A 188 -11.86 -15.37 17.67
C GLU A 188 -10.59 -15.78 18.42
N ARG A 189 -9.42 -15.37 17.91
CA ARG A 189 -8.12 -15.54 18.58
C ARG A 189 -7.90 -14.58 19.75
N GLY A 190 -8.76 -13.58 19.94
CA GLY A 190 -8.60 -12.54 20.96
C GLY A 190 -7.48 -11.55 20.66
N GLU A 191 -7.06 -11.45 19.40
CA GLU A 191 -5.97 -10.60 18.93
C GLU A 191 -6.47 -9.22 18.45
N LEU A 192 -7.78 -9.06 18.25
CA LEU A 192 -8.40 -7.79 17.86
C LEU A 192 -8.58 -6.85 19.05
N SER A 193 -7.64 -5.92 19.22
CA SER A 193 -7.64 -4.92 20.31
C SER A 193 -8.31 -3.59 19.95
N LEU A 194 -8.72 -3.41 18.69
CA LEU A 194 -9.55 -2.29 18.24
C LEU A 194 -11.02 -2.69 18.19
N HIS A 195 -11.91 -1.76 18.57
CA HIS A 195 -13.32 -1.87 18.25
C HIS A 195 -13.55 -1.41 16.79
N LEU A 196 -13.88 -2.35 15.90
CA LEU A 196 -14.07 -2.09 14.48
C LEU A 196 -15.55 -2.04 14.12
N VAL A 197 -15.95 -0.98 13.44
CA VAL A 197 -17.19 -0.94 12.65
C VAL A 197 -16.78 -1.16 11.19
N VAL A 198 -17.38 -2.13 10.52
CA VAL A 198 -17.01 -2.48 9.14
C VAL A 198 -18.13 -2.10 8.17
N HIS A 199 -17.76 -1.50 7.05
CA HIS A 199 -18.64 -1.28 5.90
C HIS A 199 -18.19 -2.15 4.74
N PHE A 200 -19.09 -3.05 4.33
CA PHE A 200 -18.83 -3.93 3.20
C PHE A 200 -18.81 -3.15 1.89
N LEU A 201 -17.92 -3.57 0.98
CA LEU A 201 -17.97 -3.12 -0.40
C LEU A 201 -19.26 -3.70 -1.03
N VAL A 202 -20.11 -2.82 -1.58
CA VAL A 202 -21.39 -3.17 -2.20
C VAL A 202 -21.33 -3.03 -3.70
#